data_AF-A0A1F7C0B5-F1
#
_entry.id   AF-A0A1F7C0B5-F1
#
_cell.length_a   1.000
_cell.length_b   1.000
_cell.length_c   1.000
_cell.angle_alpha   90.00
_cell.angle_beta   90.00
_cell.angle_gamma   90.00
#
_symmetry.space_group_name_H-M   'P 1'
#
loop_
_entity.id
_entity.type
_entity.pdbx_description
1 polymer ?
#
loop_
_entity_poly.entity_id
_entity_poly.type
_entity_poly.pdbx_seq_one_letter_code
_entity_poly.pdbx_strand_id
1 'polypeptide(L)'
;MSTHIPCSGNTSQEDLAVHAASENLSTGLNRISEIRLSEGISLRTAAERMGIDDVGSVRQQQRATSDLLLSALYRWAALLDVDVPELIIDDAAPPKERISAHRLMLARWMKMVLSIHSSTPDKQIQTYSHRCIQNLLELRPDLMDIVRESDGPRLEQVESIGILQKIVFDPEKLHQINAVRRREGFTLRTVAKHMLGHGLSLSDLRAQEDPSTDLRITDIRRWGEALGRIPLSEFFPGSEESLSRESRERAIAVRLIKSLHSIRATVQGSAQNRISRLTAAIIAGLSELMPDVEQVAPWNAVGHKRTSDELGMAAERTLNLRELSLCLMKNKGQAE
;
A
#
# COMPACT_ATOMS: atom_id res chain seq x y z
N MET A 1 -13.09 21.62 60.42
CA MET A 1 -13.72 21.37 59.10
C MET A 1 -12.88 22.07 58.06
N SER A 2 -12.17 21.31 57.22
CA SER A 2 -11.97 21.58 55.79
C SER A 2 -10.96 20.61 55.23
N THR A 3 -11.50 19.69 54.44
CA THR A 3 -10.90 18.82 53.44
C THR A 3 -10.02 19.58 52.45
N HIS A 4 -8.87 19.01 52.05
CA HIS A 4 -8.41 19.02 50.64
C HIS A 4 -7.20 18.10 50.42
N ILE A 5 -7.46 16.98 49.73
CA ILE A 5 -6.59 16.22 48.80
C ILE A 5 -7.55 15.88 47.63
N PRO A 6 -7.17 15.80 46.33
CA PRO A 6 -5.82 15.71 45.75
C PRO A 6 -5.51 16.71 44.61
N CYS A 7 -4.22 16.73 44.26
CA CYS A 7 -3.65 17.33 43.06
C CYS A 7 -4.10 16.63 41.77
N SER A 8 -4.51 17.46 40.80
CA SER A 8 -4.61 17.14 39.38
C SER A 8 -3.24 16.91 38.74
N GLY A 9 -3.25 16.11 37.66
CA GLY A 9 -2.44 16.43 36.47
C GLY A 9 -1.30 15.48 36.15
N ASN A 10 -1.57 14.18 36.01
CA ASN A 10 -0.68 13.27 35.27
C ASN A 10 -1.24 13.11 33.84
N THR A 11 -1.13 14.16 33.02
CA THR A 11 -1.59 14.16 31.62
C THR A 11 -0.65 15.00 30.76
N SER A 12 0.65 14.72 30.85
CA SER A 12 1.64 15.37 29.99
C SER A 12 2.83 14.51 29.61
N GLN A 13 3.01 13.31 30.18
CA GLN A 13 4.10 12.41 29.79
C GLN A 13 3.69 11.36 28.75
N GLU A 14 2.42 10.93 28.72
CA GLU A 14 1.94 9.99 27.71
C GLU A 14 1.68 10.66 26.35
N ASP A 15 1.17 11.90 26.34
CA ASP A 15 0.92 12.66 25.10
C ASP A 15 2.21 13.14 24.41
N LEU A 16 3.29 13.39 25.16
CA LEU A 16 4.61 13.71 24.60
C LEU A 16 5.28 12.50 23.94
N ALA A 17 4.99 11.27 24.39
CA ALA A 17 5.53 10.05 23.80
C ALA A 17 4.85 9.69 22.47
N VAL A 18 3.56 10.03 22.30
CA VAL A 18 2.81 9.79 21.07
C VAL A 18 3.21 10.77 19.96
N HIS A 19 3.53 12.02 20.30
CA HIS A 19 4.04 13.00 19.33
C HIS A 19 5.51 12.74 18.93
N ALA A 20 6.37 12.29 19.85
CA ALA A 20 7.76 11.93 19.56
C ALA A 20 7.91 10.67 18.68
N ALA A 21 6.87 9.84 18.56
CA ALA A 21 6.84 8.69 17.65
C ALA A 21 6.63 9.09 16.18
N SER A 22 6.09 10.29 15.92
CA SER A 22 5.84 10.77 14.55
C SER A 22 7.00 11.55 13.92
N GLU A 23 7.90 12.12 14.74
CA GLU A 23 9.05 12.92 14.27
C GLU A 23 10.37 12.11 14.09
N ASN A 24 10.38 10.79 14.34
CA ASN A 24 11.57 9.94 14.23
C ASN A 24 11.63 9.05 12.97
N LEU A 25 10.83 9.35 11.95
CA LEU A 25 10.74 8.52 10.73
C LEU A 25 11.94 8.65 9.76
N SER A 26 13.01 9.40 10.08
CA SER A 26 14.15 9.62 9.15
C SER A 26 15.42 8.79 9.41
N THR A 27 15.42 7.81 10.31
CA THR A 27 16.65 7.03 10.63
C THR A 27 16.45 5.50 10.64
N GLY A 28 15.27 5.02 10.24
CA GLY A 28 14.98 3.57 10.18
C GLY A 28 15.26 2.98 8.79
N LEU A 29 15.64 1.71 8.76
CA LEU A 29 15.78 0.86 7.57
C LEU A 29 14.53 -0.01 7.32
N ASN A 30 13.84 -0.46 8.37
CA ASN A 30 12.68 -1.35 8.24
C ASN A 30 11.52 -0.99 9.19
N ARG A 31 10.32 -1.49 8.89
CA ARG A 31 9.05 -1.27 9.64
C ARG A 31 8.41 -2.56 10.17
N ILE A 32 9.21 -3.64 10.26
CA ILE A 32 8.72 -4.97 10.62
C ILE A 32 8.02 -4.97 11.97
N SER A 33 8.59 -4.29 12.98
CA SER A 33 7.98 -4.24 14.31
C SER A 33 6.61 -3.56 14.31
N GLU A 34 6.46 -2.47 13.55
CA GLU A 34 5.20 -1.75 13.39
C GLU A 34 4.12 -2.65 12.76
N ILE A 35 4.46 -3.29 11.63
CA ILE A 35 3.53 -4.16 10.88
C ILE A 35 3.16 -5.40 11.70
N ARG A 36 4.15 -6.07 12.30
CA ARG A 36 3.93 -7.24 13.17
C ARG A 36 2.98 -6.90 14.33
N LEU A 37 3.15 -5.74 14.96
CA LEU A 37 2.29 -5.31 16.05
C LEU A 37 0.87 -5.00 15.56
N SER A 38 0.70 -4.40 14.38
CA SER A 38 -0.64 -4.16 13.81
C SER A 38 -1.39 -5.45 13.47
N GLU A 39 -0.68 -6.51 13.08
CA GLU A 39 -1.27 -7.82 12.80
C GLU A 39 -1.43 -8.70 14.06
N GLY A 40 -1.06 -8.20 15.25
CA GLY A 40 -1.23 -8.92 16.52
C GLY A 40 -0.32 -10.15 16.69
N ILE A 41 0.72 -10.32 15.86
CA ILE A 41 1.60 -11.48 15.89
C ILE A 41 2.64 -11.32 17.00
N SER A 42 2.72 -12.25 17.95
CA SER A 42 3.73 -12.19 19.03
C SER A 42 5.14 -12.51 18.51
N LEU A 43 6.20 -12.05 19.21
CA LEU A 43 7.58 -12.40 18.87
C LEU A 43 7.87 -13.89 18.94
N ARG A 44 7.22 -14.61 19.86
CA ARG A 44 7.34 -16.07 19.99
C ARG A 44 6.68 -16.76 18.79
N THR A 45 5.48 -16.32 18.41
CA THR A 45 4.76 -16.82 17.24
C THR A 45 5.54 -16.56 15.95
N ALA A 46 6.17 -15.39 15.83
CA ALA A 46 7.04 -15.07 14.70
C ALA A 46 8.27 -15.98 14.65
N ALA A 47 8.94 -16.21 15.79
CA ALA A 47 10.08 -17.11 15.88
C ALA A 47 9.71 -18.54 15.46
N GLU A 48 8.61 -19.07 16.01
CA GLU A 48 8.11 -20.40 15.72
C GLU A 48 7.73 -20.56 14.23
N ARG A 49 6.94 -19.65 13.67
CA ARG A 49 6.49 -19.72 12.27
C ARG A 49 7.61 -19.53 11.25
N MET A 50 8.65 -18.79 11.60
CA MET A 50 9.83 -18.63 10.74
C MET A 50 10.90 -19.71 10.99
N GLY A 51 10.69 -20.63 11.94
CA GLY A 51 11.68 -21.64 12.30
C GLY A 51 12.98 -21.06 12.87
N ILE A 52 12.89 -19.97 13.64
CA ILE A 52 14.02 -19.35 14.31
C ILE A 52 13.99 -19.73 15.79
N ASP A 53 14.99 -20.47 16.24
CA ASP A 53 15.04 -21.01 17.62
C ASP A 53 15.20 -19.92 18.69
N ASP A 54 15.82 -18.79 18.33
CA ASP A 54 16.07 -17.68 19.24
C ASP A 54 15.14 -16.48 19.00
N VAL A 55 14.25 -16.24 19.97
CA VAL A 55 13.38 -15.06 20.00
C VAL A 55 14.19 -13.75 20.09
N GLY A 56 15.42 -13.80 20.64
CA GLY A 56 16.35 -12.67 20.68
C GLY A 56 16.74 -12.20 19.28
N SER A 57 17.08 -13.13 18.39
CA SER A 57 17.35 -12.88 16.97
C SER A 57 16.16 -12.21 16.27
N VAL A 58 14.95 -12.72 16.47
CA VAL A 58 13.71 -12.12 15.93
C VAL A 58 13.49 -10.70 16.46
N ARG A 59 13.71 -10.50 17.76
CA ARG A 59 13.61 -9.18 18.40
C ARG A 59 14.63 -8.20 17.83
N GLN A 60 15.84 -8.65 17.53
CA GLN A 60 16.87 -7.85 16.90
C GLN A 60 16.48 -7.50 15.47
N GLN A 61 16.03 -8.48 14.67
CA GLN A 61 15.69 -8.27 13.27
C GLN A 61 14.61 -7.20 13.06
N GLN A 62 13.55 -7.19 13.89
CA GLN A 62 12.45 -6.23 13.75
C GLN A 62 12.77 -4.78 14.17
N ARG A 63 13.96 -4.52 14.75
CA ARG A 63 14.34 -3.15 15.14
C ARG A 63 14.44 -2.30 13.89
N ALA A 64 13.89 -1.09 13.90
CA ALA A 64 13.86 -0.24 12.72
C ALA A 64 15.27 0.02 12.14
N THR A 65 16.31 0.05 12.97
CA THR A 65 17.71 0.26 12.54
C THR A 65 18.42 -1.01 12.06
N SER A 66 17.77 -2.16 12.11
CA SER A 66 18.38 -3.41 11.67
C SER A 66 18.47 -3.49 10.16
N ASP A 67 19.70 -3.70 9.69
CA ASP A 67 20.01 -3.87 8.29
C ASP A 67 19.93 -5.35 7.92
N LEU A 68 18.77 -5.75 7.42
CA LEU A 68 18.46 -7.13 7.10
C LEU A 68 18.92 -7.49 5.69
N LEU A 69 19.26 -8.77 5.51
CA LEU A 69 19.37 -9.36 4.19
C LEU A 69 17.98 -9.50 3.55
N LEU A 70 17.93 -9.48 2.23
CA LEU A 70 16.70 -9.68 1.47
C LEU A 70 16.03 -11.01 1.81
N SER A 71 16.78 -12.10 1.92
CA SER A 71 16.23 -13.40 2.29
C SER A 71 15.52 -13.36 3.65
N ALA A 72 16.03 -12.56 4.60
CA ALA A 72 15.39 -12.34 5.89
C ALA A 72 14.12 -11.51 5.75
N LEU A 73 14.14 -10.46 4.93
CA LEU A 73 12.95 -9.69 4.62
C LEU A 73 11.87 -10.52 3.94
N TYR A 74 12.22 -11.39 2.98
CA TYR A 74 11.28 -12.31 2.36
C TYR A 74 10.63 -13.26 3.37
N ARG A 75 11.39 -13.75 4.37
CA ARG A 75 10.81 -14.56 5.47
C ARG A 75 9.81 -13.75 6.31
N TRP A 76 10.15 -12.50 6.63
CA TRP A 76 9.23 -11.61 7.34
C TRP A 76 7.99 -11.27 6.52
N ALA A 77 8.16 -11.00 5.23
CA ALA A 77 7.10 -10.68 4.28
C ALA A 77 6.12 -11.85 4.16
N ALA A 78 6.64 -13.07 4.01
CA ALA A 78 5.83 -14.29 3.99
C ALA A 78 5.09 -14.54 5.30
N LEU A 79 5.71 -14.24 6.46
CA LEU A 79 5.05 -14.37 7.77
C LEU A 79 3.90 -13.36 7.94
N LEU A 80 4.14 -12.11 7.50
CA LEU A 80 3.26 -10.97 7.70
C LEU A 80 2.22 -10.82 6.58
N ASP A 81 2.35 -11.61 5.51
CA ASP A 81 1.48 -11.55 4.32
C ASP A 81 1.47 -10.15 3.68
N VAL A 82 2.66 -9.61 3.47
CA VAL A 82 2.93 -8.29 2.87
C VAL A 82 4.05 -8.38 1.84
N ASP A 83 4.14 -7.41 0.94
CA ASP A 83 5.22 -7.36 -0.03
C ASP A 83 6.54 -6.90 0.63
N VAL A 84 7.69 -7.36 0.12
CA VAL A 84 9.00 -6.97 0.67
C VAL A 84 9.22 -5.45 0.72
N PRO A 85 8.87 -4.66 -0.30
CA PRO A 85 9.00 -3.20 -0.24
C PRO A 85 8.28 -2.58 0.96
N GLU A 86 7.16 -3.15 1.42
CA GLU A 86 6.38 -2.61 2.53
C GLU A 86 7.11 -2.69 3.87
N LEU A 87 8.02 -3.66 3.99
CA LEU A 87 8.84 -3.83 5.19
C LEU A 87 9.99 -2.83 5.25
N ILE A 88 10.34 -2.18 4.13
CA ILE A 88 11.48 -1.29 4.01
C ILE A 88 11.02 0.16 4.17
N ILE A 89 11.82 0.98 4.86
CA ILE A 89 11.61 2.43 4.91
C ILE A 89 12.23 3.02 3.65
N ASP A 90 11.37 3.51 2.76
CA ASP A 90 11.74 4.20 1.53
C ASP A 90 11.44 5.70 1.63
N ASP A 91 12.50 6.50 1.73
CA ASP A 91 12.41 7.96 1.77
C ASP A 91 12.24 8.58 0.36
N ALA A 92 12.45 7.80 -0.71
CA ALA A 92 12.22 8.20 -2.09
C ALA A 92 10.79 7.91 -2.55
N ALA A 93 10.08 6.97 -1.90
CA ALA A 93 8.67 6.71 -2.16
C ALA A 93 7.79 7.86 -1.68
N PRO A 94 6.76 8.26 -2.45
CA PRO A 94 5.76 9.20 -1.96
C PRO A 94 5.05 8.62 -0.72
N PRO A 95 4.59 9.45 0.25
CA PRO A 95 4.10 9.00 1.56
C PRO A 95 2.91 8.02 1.59
N LYS A 96 2.35 7.65 0.43
CA LYS A 96 1.09 6.92 0.26
C LYS A 96 1.19 5.39 0.31
N GLU A 97 2.39 4.81 0.32
CA GLU A 97 2.56 3.35 0.37
C GLU A 97 2.85 2.85 1.80
N ARG A 98 1.85 2.91 2.69
CA ARG A 98 1.92 2.28 4.03
C ARG A 98 0.74 1.30 4.21
N ILE A 99 0.98 0.01 3.96
CA ILE A 99 -0.05 -0.94 3.51
C ILE A 99 -0.73 -1.79 4.63
N SER A 100 -0.18 -1.92 5.85
CA SER A 100 -0.92 -2.60 6.94
C SER A 100 -2.15 -1.82 7.43
N ALA A 101 -2.06 -0.49 7.48
CA ALA A 101 -3.21 0.38 7.69
C ALA A 101 -4.25 0.21 6.57
N HIS A 102 -3.80 0.01 5.33
CA HIS A 102 -4.65 -0.14 4.16
C HIS A 102 -5.53 -1.39 4.28
N ARG A 103 -4.97 -2.54 4.66
CA ARG A 103 -5.72 -3.81 4.84
C ARG A 103 -6.83 -3.72 5.89
N LEU A 104 -6.51 -3.22 7.09
CA LEU A 104 -7.48 -3.07 8.17
C LEU A 104 -8.54 -2.01 7.85
N MET A 105 -8.14 -0.95 7.16
CA MET A 105 -9.04 0.10 6.68
C MET A 105 -10.02 -0.45 5.63
N LEU A 106 -9.58 -1.24 4.65
CA LEU A 106 -10.45 -1.89 3.66
C LEU A 106 -11.45 -2.85 4.33
N ALA A 107 -11.02 -3.62 5.34
CA ALA A 107 -11.90 -4.48 6.12
C ALA A 107 -12.94 -3.67 6.92
N ARG A 108 -12.53 -2.55 7.52
CA ARG A 108 -13.45 -1.62 8.20
C ARG A 108 -14.47 -1.03 7.24
N TRP A 109 -14.04 -0.60 6.05
CA TRP A 109 -14.95 -0.11 5.02
C TRP A 109 -15.91 -1.19 4.54
N MET A 110 -15.45 -2.43 4.37
CA MET A 110 -16.31 -3.57 4.04
C MET A 110 -17.43 -3.75 5.06
N LYS A 111 -17.10 -3.74 6.36
CA LYS A 111 -18.12 -3.81 7.44
C LYS A 111 -19.10 -2.65 7.38
N MET A 112 -18.62 -1.43 7.16
CA MET A 112 -19.47 -0.24 7.06
C MET A 112 -20.42 -0.34 5.86
N VAL A 113 -19.94 -0.80 4.71
CA VAL A 113 -20.76 -0.99 3.50
C VAL A 113 -21.76 -2.13 3.67
N LEU A 114 -21.37 -3.26 4.26
CA LEU A 114 -22.27 -4.36 4.59
C LEU A 114 -23.37 -3.90 5.56
N SER A 115 -23.01 -3.08 6.56
CA SER A 115 -23.96 -2.44 7.46
C SER A 115 -24.91 -1.51 6.72
N ILE A 116 -24.46 -0.75 5.72
CA ILE A 116 -25.35 0.11 4.91
C ILE A 116 -26.30 -0.76 4.09
N HIS A 117 -25.78 -1.81 3.45
CA HIS A 117 -26.54 -2.73 2.60
C HIS A 117 -27.68 -3.42 3.36
N SER A 118 -27.41 -3.88 4.59
CA SER A 118 -28.42 -4.56 5.41
C SER A 118 -29.37 -3.62 6.16
N SER A 119 -29.00 -2.35 6.36
CA SER A 119 -29.79 -1.39 7.16
C SER A 119 -30.86 -0.64 6.35
N THR A 120 -31.05 -0.93 5.06
CA THR A 120 -31.97 -0.17 4.20
C THR A 120 -32.66 -1.04 3.15
N PRO A 121 -34.00 -0.92 2.99
CA PRO A 121 -34.76 -1.65 1.97
C PRO A 121 -34.77 -0.96 0.58
N ASP A 122 -34.20 0.24 0.47
CA ASP A 122 -34.10 0.97 -0.80
C ASP A 122 -33.21 0.22 -1.80
N LYS A 123 -33.80 -0.17 -2.94
CA LYS A 123 -33.13 -0.95 -3.99
C LYS A 123 -31.96 -0.21 -4.64
N GLN A 124 -32.03 1.11 -4.77
CA GLN A 124 -30.93 1.89 -5.34
C GLN A 124 -29.73 1.90 -4.38
N ILE A 125 -29.97 2.12 -3.08
CA ILE A 125 -28.93 2.06 -2.06
C ILE A 125 -28.32 0.65 -1.97
N GLN A 126 -29.14 -0.39 -2.06
CA GLN A 126 -28.66 -1.78 -2.12
C GLN A 126 -27.79 -2.05 -3.35
N THR A 127 -28.16 -1.51 -4.52
CA THR A 127 -27.39 -1.66 -5.75
C THR A 127 -26.01 -0.99 -5.64
N TYR A 128 -25.96 0.25 -5.14
CA TYR A 128 -24.68 0.96 -4.98
C TYR A 128 -23.81 0.35 -3.88
N SER A 129 -24.40 -0.07 -2.77
CA SER A 129 -23.65 -0.75 -1.69
C SER A 129 -23.13 -2.12 -2.13
N HIS A 130 -23.91 -2.89 -2.90
CA HIS A 130 -23.43 -4.13 -3.51
C HIS A 130 -22.25 -3.88 -4.46
N ARG A 131 -22.31 -2.82 -5.27
CA ARG A 131 -21.18 -2.42 -6.12
C ARG A 131 -19.95 -2.05 -5.30
N CYS A 132 -20.11 -1.37 -4.16
CA CYS A 132 -19.00 -1.10 -3.24
C CYS A 132 -18.37 -2.39 -2.71
N ILE A 133 -19.18 -3.39 -2.32
CA ILE A 133 -18.69 -4.70 -1.85
C ILE A 133 -17.86 -5.38 -2.95
N GLN A 134 -18.37 -5.44 -4.18
CA GLN A 134 -17.65 -6.05 -5.31
C GLN A 134 -16.33 -5.34 -5.61
N ASN A 135 -16.33 -4.00 -5.61
CA ASN A 135 -15.12 -3.22 -5.80
C ASN A 135 -14.09 -3.46 -4.68
N LEU A 136 -14.52 -3.56 -3.42
CA LEU A 136 -13.63 -3.89 -2.31
C LEU A 136 -13.05 -5.32 -2.45
N LEU A 137 -13.85 -6.28 -2.91
CA LEU A 137 -13.38 -7.65 -3.18
C LEU A 137 -12.45 -7.73 -4.39
N GLU A 138 -12.63 -6.86 -5.38
CA GLU A 138 -11.71 -6.72 -6.51
C GLU A 138 -10.35 -6.16 -6.07
N LEU A 139 -10.33 -5.25 -5.08
CA LEU A 139 -9.07 -4.82 -4.45
C LEU A 139 -8.43 -5.97 -3.68
N ARG A 140 -9.26 -6.76 -2.97
CA ARG A 140 -8.76 -7.76 -2.04
C ARG A 140 -9.79 -8.88 -1.81
N PRO A 141 -9.64 -10.06 -2.45
CA PRO A 141 -10.66 -11.11 -2.46
C PRO A 141 -11.00 -11.72 -1.09
N ASP A 142 -10.03 -11.84 -0.19
CA ASP A 142 -10.15 -12.47 1.14
C ASP A 142 -10.74 -11.55 2.22
N LEU A 143 -11.20 -10.34 1.87
CA LEU A 143 -11.86 -9.43 2.83
C LEU A 143 -13.06 -10.07 3.54
N MET A 144 -13.80 -10.95 2.86
CA MET A 144 -14.97 -11.60 3.48
C MET A 144 -14.58 -12.56 4.60
N ASP A 145 -13.45 -13.26 4.47
CA ASP A 145 -13.01 -14.23 5.47
C ASP A 145 -12.59 -13.50 6.76
N ILE A 146 -11.89 -12.37 6.60
CA ILE A 146 -11.48 -11.50 7.71
C ILE A 146 -12.68 -10.85 8.41
N VAL A 147 -13.67 -10.38 7.64
CA VAL A 147 -14.90 -9.81 8.22
C VAL A 147 -15.64 -10.88 9.03
N ARG A 148 -15.75 -12.11 8.52
CA ARG A 148 -16.43 -13.23 9.21
C ARG A 148 -15.71 -13.65 10.49
N GLU A 149 -14.38 -13.72 10.47
CA GLU A 149 -13.57 -14.06 11.63
C GLU A 149 -13.71 -13.04 12.76
N SER A 150 -13.84 -11.77 12.41
CA SER A 150 -13.97 -10.67 13.37
C SER A 150 -15.36 -10.47 14.01
N ASP A 151 -16.39 -11.18 13.53
CA ASP A 151 -17.75 -11.15 14.10
C ASP A 151 -18.02 -12.35 15.05
N GLY A 152 -17.01 -13.20 15.30
CA GLY A 152 -16.99 -14.26 16.32
C GLY A 152 -16.57 -13.77 17.73
N PRO A 153 -16.65 -14.63 18.77
CA PRO A 153 -16.33 -14.23 20.15
C PRO A 153 -14.89 -13.71 20.25
N ARG A 154 -14.72 -12.61 21.00
CA ARG A 154 -13.44 -11.91 21.18
C ARG A 154 -12.41 -12.83 21.82
N LEU A 155 -11.29 -13.00 21.09
CA LEU A 155 -9.99 -13.52 21.51
C LEU A 155 -10.00 -14.98 21.98
N GLU A 156 -9.71 -15.89 21.06
CA GLU A 156 -8.64 -16.89 21.19
C GLU A 156 -8.51 -17.66 19.86
N GLN A 157 -7.28 -17.72 19.33
CA GLN A 157 -6.79 -18.71 18.36
C GLN A 157 -7.65 -18.99 17.11
N VAL A 158 -7.19 -18.51 15.95
CA VAL A 158 -7.35 -19.26 14.71
C VAL A 158 -5.99 -19.38 14.05
N GLU A 159 -5.43 -20.57 14.22
CA GLU A 159 -4.42 -21.12 13.33
C GLU A 159 -5.06 -21.38 11.95
N SER A 160 -4.32 -21.02 10.91
CA SER A 160 -4.47 -21.47 9.53
C SER A 160 -5.73 -21.04 8.78
N ILE A 161 -5.54 -20.21 7.75
CA ILE A 161 -5.74 -20.62 6.35
C ILE A 161 -4.75 -19.80 5.52
N GLY A 162 -3.77 -20.51 4.95
CA GLY A 162 -2.97 -19.97 3.87
C GLY A 162 -3.70 -20.03 2.54
N ILE A 163 -3.07 -19.35 1.58
CA ILE A 163 -3.23 -19.42 0.12
C ILE A 163 -4.17 -18.34 -0.46
N LEU A 164 -3.56 -17.30 -1.06
CA LEU A 164 -3.68 -16.85 -2.47
C LEU A 164 -3.35 -15.33 -2.56
N GLN A 165 -2.09 -14.92 -2.61
CA GLN A 165 -1.29 -14.91 -3.84
C GLN A 165 0.18 -15.13 -3.47
N LYS A 166 0.74 -16.21 -4.02
CA LYS A 166 2.16 -16.53 -3.92
C LYS A 166 2.91 -15.45 -4.70
N ILE A 167 3.40 -14.39 -4.04
CA ILE A 167 4.68 -13.83 -4.47
C ILE A 167 5.64 -14.99 -4.26
N VAL A 168 5.92 -15.68 -5.37
CA VAL A 168 6.85 -16.79 -5.39
C VAL A 168 8.16 -16.20 -4.92
N PHE A 169 8.54 -16.48 -3.67
CA PHE A 169 9.92 -16.39 -3.24
C PHE A 169 10.70 -17.28 -4.20
N ASP A 170 11.27 -16.64 -5.21
CA ASP A 170 12.20 -17.26 -6.13
C ASP A 170 13.58 -16.97 -5.54
N PRO A 171 14.22 -17.93 -4.86
CA PRO A 171 15.55 -17.72 -4.28
C PRO A 171 16.59 -17.36 -5.35
N GLU A 172 16.31 -17.62 -6.64
CA GLU A 172 17.17 -17.23 -7.75
C GLU A 172 16.96 -15.77 -8.20
N LYS A 173 15.91 -15.09 -7.71
CA LYS A 173 15.56 -13.71 -8.08
C LYS A 173 15.04 -12.92 -6.88
N LEU A 174 15.95 -12.53 -5.99
CA LEU A 174 15.69 -11.66 -4.84
C LEU A 174 15.49 -10.20 -5.25
N HIS A 175 16.11 -9.76 -6.35
CA HIS A 175 16.04 -8.37 -6.82
C HIS A 175 16.23 -8.26 -8.34
N GLN A 176 15.97 -7.07 -8.90
CA GLN A 176 16.09 -6.78 -10.33
C GLN A 176 16.93 -5.53 -10.65
N ILE A 177 17.93 -5.22 -9.80
CA ILE A 177 18.84 -4.06 -9.96
C ILE A 177 19.43 -3.93 -11.36
N ASN A 178 19.86 -5.03 -11.98
CA ASN A 178 20.41 -5.00 -13.34
C ASN A 178 19.40 -4.45 -14.36
N ALA A 179 18.14 -4.91 -14.25
CA ALA A 179 17.07 -4.48 -15.14
C ALA A 179 16.76 -2.99 -14.94
N VAL A 180 16.62 -2.55 -13.68
CA VAL A 180 16.38 -1.14 -13.32
C VAL A 180 17.51 -0.24 -13.83
N ARG A 181 18.78 -0.59 -13.55
CA ARG A 181 19.93 0.20 -14.02
C ARG A 181 19.94 0.34 -15.54
N ARG A 182 19.67 -0.75 -16.26
CA ARG A 182 19.62 -0.73 -17.74
C ARG A 182 18.48 0.14 -18.24
N ARG A 183 17.30 0.06 -17.63
CA ARG A 183 16.13 0.90 -17.96
C ARG A 183 16.43 2.38 -17.80
N GLU A 184 17.08 2.76 -16.70
CA GLU A 184 17.49 4.15 -16.43
C GLU A 184 18.73 4.60 -17.23
N GLY A 185 19.32 3.73 -18.06
CA GLY A 185 20.42 4.08 -18.95
C GLY A 185 21.78 4.29 -18.27
N PHE A 186 21.94 3.90 -17.00
CA PHE A 186 23.20 4.04 -16.28
C PHE A 186 24.17 2.91 -16.64
N THR A 187 25.44 3.23 -16.88
CA THR A 187 26.49 2.22 -16.97
C THR A 187 26.99 1.83 -15.58
N LEU A 188 27.48 0.60 -15.40
CA LEU A 188 28.12 0.18 -14.13
C LEU A 188 29.28 1.10 -13.72
N ARG A 189 30.01 1.67 -14.68
CA ARG A 189 31.07 2.66 -14.37
C ARG A 189 30.51 3.97 -13.83
N THR A 190 29.36 4.41 -14.34
CA THR A 190 28.67 5.60 -13.83
C THR A 190 28.19 5.36 -12.40
N VAL A 191 27.57 4.21 -12.14
CA VAL A 191 27.14 3.81 -10.79
C VAL A 191 28.33 3.71 -9.84
N ALA A 192 29.44 3.08 -10.26
CA ALA A 192 30.65 3.00 -9.46
C ALA A 192 31.18 4.38 -9.06
N LYS A 193 31.12 5.36 -9.95
CA LYS A 193 31.51 6.75 -9.63
C LYS A 193 30.62 7.35 -8.54
N HIS A 194 29.32 7.08 -8.57
CA HIS A 194 28.38 7.56 -7.55
C HIS A 194 28.58 6.84 -6.21
N MET A 195 29.03 5.58 -6.23
CA MET A 195 29.26 4.75 -5.04
C MET A 195 30.72 4.75 -4.55
N LEU A 196 31.62 5.54 -5.14
CA LEU A 196 33.05 5.61 -4.78
C LEU A 196 33.27 5.89 -3.28
N GLY A 197 32.41 6.70 -2.65
CA GLY A 197 32.46 7.00 -1.21
C GLY A 197 32.16 5.80 -0.30
N HIS A 198 31.63 4.70 -0.85
CA HIS A 198 31.31 3.48 -0.10
C HIS A 198 32.36 2.36 -0.29
N GLY A 199 33.43 2.62 -1.05
CA GLY A 199 34.54 1.67 -1.21
C GLY A 199 34.22 0.43 -2.06
N LEU A 200 33.13 0.44 -2.83
CA LEU A 200 32.73 -0.69 -3.69
C LEU A 200 33.49 -0.66 -5.02
N SER A 201 34.03 -1.82 -5.42
CA SER A 201 34.67 -1.98 -6.71
C SER A 201 33.66 -2.31 -7.82
N LEU A 202 34.07 -2.16 -9.08
CA LEU A 202 33.27 -2.63 -10.22
C LEU A 202 32.98 -4.13 -10.19
N SER A 203 33.83 -4.93 -9.54
CA SER A 203 33.60 -6.36 -9.39
C SER A 203 32.49 -6.62 -8.37
N ASP A 204 32.49 -5.88 -7.26
CA ASP A 204 31.46 -5.99 -6.21
C ASP A 204 30.11 -5.57 -6.77
N LEU A 205 30.05 -4.46 -7.53
CA LEU A 205 28.82 -4.02 -8.17
C LEU A 205 28.29 -5.05 -9.17
N ARG A 206 29.16 -5.73 -9.93
CA ARG A 206 28.73 -6.81 -10.83
C ARG A 206 28.19 -8.01 -10.06
N ALA A 207 28.81 -8.36 -8.93
CA ALA A 207 28.29 -9.42 -8.07
C ALA A 207 26.90 -9.03 -7.53
N GLN A 208 26.74 -7.80 -7.03
CA GLN A 208 25.46 -7.28 -6.56
C GLN A 208 24.38 -7.17 -7.65
N GLU A 209 24.74 -7.14 -8.93
CA GLU A 209 23.75 -7.14 -10.02
C GLU A 209 23.10 -8.50 -10.28
N ASP A 210 23.71 -9.59 -9.81
CA ASP A 210 23.15 -10.94 -9.93
C ASP A 210 21.85 -11.01 -9.12
N PRO A 211 20.68 -11.28 -9.74
CA PRO A 211 19.38 -11.35 -9.08
C PRO A 211 19.31 -12.29 -7.88
N SER A 212 20.18 -13.30 -7.81
CA SER A 212 20.24 -14.26 -6.71
C SER A 212 21.06 -13.78 -5.51
N THR A 213 21.75 -12.64 -5.64
CA THR A 213 22.59 -12.09 -4.57
C THR A 213 21.72 -11.60 -3.42
N ASP A 214 22.01 -12.10 -2.22
CA ASP A 214 21.29 -11.70 -1.01
C ASP A 214 21.85 -10.37 -0.48
N LEU A 215 21.31 -9.26 -0.99
CA LEU A 215 21.72 -7.92 -0.62
C LEU A 215 21.15 -7.49 0.73
N ARG A 216 21.79 -6.52 1.37
CA ARG A 216 21.23 -5.84 2.54
C ARG A 216 20.30 -4.70 2.13
N ILE A 217 19.43 -4.25 3.05
CA ILE A 217 18.61 -3.04 2.85
C ILE A 217 19.48 -1.85 2.50
N THR A 218 20.61 -1.67 3.20
CA THR A 218 21.54 -0.56 2.93
C THR A 218 22.15 -0.64 1.53
N ASP A 219 22.41 -1.82 1.00
CA ASP A 219 22.93 -1.98 -0.36
C ASP A 219 21.88 -1.51 -1.38
N ILE A 220 20.62 -1.92 -1.23
CA ILE A 220 19.53 -1.50 -2.12
C ILE A 220 19.30 0.00 -2.05
N ARG A 221 19.35 0.59 -0.84
CA ARG A 221 19.25 2.05 -0.67
C ARG A 221 20.36 2.79 -1.43
N ARG A 222 21.60 2.30 -1.34
CA ARG A 222 22.73 2.88 -2.08
C ARG A 222 22.53 2.76 -3.59
N TRP A 223 21.97 1.65 -4.08
CA TRP A 223 21.62 1.50 -5.49
C TRP A 223 20.53 2.50 -5.92
N GLY A 224 19.47 2.67 -5.11
CA GLY A 224 18.43 3.68 -5.32
C GLY A 224 19.00 5.09 -5.43
N GLU A 225 19.86 5.47 -4.48
CA GLU A 225 20.54 6.77 -4.47
C GLU A 225 21.46 6.95 -5.69
N ALA A 226 22.30 5.96 -5.99
CA ALA A 226 23.26 6.02 -7.08
C ALA A 226 22.60 6.11 -8.46
N LEU A 227 21.41 5.54 -8.62
CA LEU A 227 20.63 5.58 -9.86
C LEU A 227 19.68 6.80 -9.96
N GLY A 228 19.80 7.76 -9.05
CA GLY A 228 19.04 9.02 -9.11
C GLY A 228 17.80 9.07 -8.22
N ARG A 229 17.82 8.39 -7.06
CA ARG A 229 16.72 8.28 -6.08
C ARG A 229 15.51 7.53 -6.63
N ILE A 230 15.77 6.36 -7.18
CA ILE A 230 14.71 5.42 -7.58
C ILE A 230 14.02 4.87 -6.32
N PRO A 231 12.68 4.81 -6.27
CA PRO A 231 11.94 4.11 -5.23
C PRO A 231 12.42 2.67 -5.06
N LEU A 232 12.55 2.22 -3.83
CA LEU A 232 13.09 0.91 -3.51
C LEU A 232 12.21 -0.22 -4.03
N SER A 233 10.89 0.01 -4.14
CA SER A 233 9.92 -0.94 -4.69
C SER A 233 10.26 -1.37 -6.11
N GLU A 234 10.92 -0.52 -6.91
CA GLU A 234 11.33 -0.85 -8.28
C GLU A 234 12.44 -1.89 -8.34
N PHE A 235 13.21 -2.09 -7.27
CA PHE A 235 14.28 -3.09 -7.25
C PHE A 235 13.77 -4.51 -6.99
N PHE A 236 12.49 -4.68 -6.69
CA PHE A 236 11.89 -5.98 -6.39
C PHE A 236 11.17 -6.55 -7.61
N PRO A 237 11.24 -7.88 -7.84
CA PRO A 237 10.51 -8.52 -8.93
C PRO A 237 8.99 -8.24 -8.85
N GLY A 238 8.35 -8.01 -9.99
CA GLY A 238 6.92 -7.73 -10.07
C GLY A 238 6.54 -6.24 -10.04
N SER A 239 7.51 -5.33 -9.91
CA SER A 239 7.24 -3.89 -9.87
C SER A 239 6.67 -3.31 -11.18
N GLU A 240 6.95 -3.87 -12.36
CA GLU A 240 6.32 -3.40 -13.61
C GLU A 240 4.80 -3.67 -13.62
N GLU A 241 4.36 -4.67 -12.86
CA GLU A 241 2.96 -4.97 -12.61
C GLU A 241 2.33 -3.98 -11.60
N SER A 242 3.15 -3.23 -10.84
CA SER A 242 2.72 -2.23 -9.86
C SER A 242 2.05 -1.03 -10.53
N LEU A 243 2.54 -0.52 -11.67
CA LEU A 243 1.89 0.59 -12.38
C LEU A 243 0.49 0.20 -12.90
N SER A 244 0.31 -1.06 -13.31
CA SER A 244 -0.98 -1.63 -13.70
C SER A 244 -1.89 -1.82 -12.49
N ARG A 245 -1.33 -2.28 -11.36
CA ARG A 245 -2.00 -2.42 -10.07
C ARG A 245 -2.47 -1.06 -9.53
N GLU A 246 -1.60 -0.05 -9.49
CA GLU A 246 -1.94 1.31 -9.10
C GLU A 246 -3.05 1.87 -9.99
N SER A 247 -2.92 1.74 -11.32
CA SER A 247 -3.97 2.22 -12.24
C SER A 247 -5.32 1.54 -11.98
N ARG A 248 -5.30 0.24 -11.68
CA ARG A 248 -6.49 -0.54 -11.30
C ARG A 248 -7.06 -0.08 -9.97
N GLU A 249 -6.23 0.08 -8.94
CA GLU A 249 -6.62 0.55 -7.61
C GLU A 249 -7.25 1.94 -7.68
N ARG A 250 -6.66 2.85 -8.47
CA ARG A 250 -7.24 4.18 -8.70
C ARG A 250 -8.60 4.09 -9.36
N ALA A 251 -8.74 3.25 -10.39
CA ALA A 251 -10.01 3.03 -11.05
C ALA A 251 -11.06 2.45 -10.09
N ILE A 252 -10.66 1.58 -9.16
CA ILE A 252 -11.56 1.03 -8.14
C ILE A 252 -11.95 2.09 -7.10
N ALA A 253 -11.00 2.89 -6.60
CA ALA A 253 -11.25 3.99 -5.67
C ALA A 253 -12.26 5.00 -6.24
N VAL A 254 -12.15 5.35 -7.52
CA VAL A 254 -13.14 6.16 -8.24
C VAL A 254 -14.51 5.50 -8.20
N ARG A 255 -14.62 4.20 -8.54
CA ARG A 255 -15.91 3.49 -8.51
C ARG A 255 -16.53 3.42 -7.10
N LEU A 256 -15.70 3.32 -6.06
CA LEU A 256 -16.13 3.37 -4.67
C LEU A 256 -16.71 4.75 -4.31
N ILE A 257 -15.96 5.83 -4.55
CA ILE A 257 -16.43 7.20 -4.25
C ILE A 257 -17.71 7.53 -5.00
N LYS A 258 -17.82 7.19 -6.30
CA LYS A 258 -19.06 7.40 -7.06
C LYS A 258 -20.26 6.71 -6.41
N SER A 259 -20.07 5.47 -5.97
CA SER A 259 -21.12 4.67 -5.36
C SER A 259 -21.51 5.19 -3.98
N LEU A 260 -20.54 5.66 -3.17
CA LEU A 260 -20.78 6.28 -1.88
C LEU A 260 -21.46 7.66 -1.99
N HIS A 261 -21.04 8.49 -2.95
CA HIS A 261 -21.72 9.74 -3.27
C HIS A 261 -23.16 9.51 -3.73
N SER A 262 -23.40 8.49 -4.57
CA SER A 262 -24.75 8.12 -4.95
C SER A 262 -25.60 7.67 -3.76
N ILE A 263 -25.07 6.82 -2.87
CA ILE A 263 -25.78 6.41 -1.64
C ILE A 263 -26.17 7.64 -0.81
N ARG A 264 -25.23 8.57 -0.61
CA ARG A 264 -25.45 9.79 0.19
C ARG A 264 -26.48 10.73 -0.44
N ALA A 265 -26.54 10.81 -1.77
CA ALA A 265 -27.53 11.60 -2.49
C ALA A 265 -28.93 10.95 -2.47
N THR A 266 -28.99 9.61 -2.46
CA THR A 266 -30.26 8.87 -2.48
C THR A 266 -30.90 8.68 -1.11
N VAL A 267 -30.10 8.63 -0.04
CA VAL A 267 -30.65 8.39 1.30
C VAL A 267 -31.54 9.57 1.73
N GLN A 268 -32.65 9.25 2.40
CA GLN A 268 -33.65 10.20 2.91
C GLN A 268 -34.16 9.73 4.28
N GLY A 269 -34.76 10.63 5.07
CA GLY A 269 -35.49 10.29 6.31
C GLY A 269 -34.60 9.94 7.52
N SER A 270 -35.12 9.14 8.47
CA SER A 270 -34.44 8.85 9.75
C SER A 270 -33.13 8.05 9.61
N ALA A 271 -32.98 7.27 8.53
CA ALA A 271 -31.75 6.55 8.20
C ALA A 271 -30.61 7.47 7.70
N GLN A 272 -30.95 8.70 7.32
CA GLN A 272 -30.02 9.69 6.74
C GLN A 272 -28.79 9.89 7.61
N ASN A 273 -28.99 10.08 8.92
CA ASN A 273 -27.91 10.50 9.81
C ASN A 273 -26.88 9.40 10.07
N ARG A 274 -27.28 8.12 10.07
CA ARG A 274 -26.33 7.01 10.25
C ARG A 274 -25.61 6.68 8.94
N ILE A 275 -26.36 6.48 7.86
CA ILE A 275 -25.78 6.09 6.56
C ILE A 275 -24.87 7.18 6.02
N SER A 276 -25.30 8.45 6.09
CA SER A 276 -24.47 9.58 5.64
C SER A 276 -23.14 9.66 6.39
N ARG A 277 -23.14 9.44 7.71
CA ARG A 277 -21.91 9.42 8.52
C ARG A 277 -20.96 8.29 8.11
N LEU A 278 -21.49 7.08 7.91
CA LEU A 278 -20.70 5.92 7.47
C LEU A 278 -20.09 6.18 6.08
N THR A 279 -20.89 6.65 5.12
CA THR A 279 -20.37 7.00 3.79
C THR A 279 -19.36 8.14 3.83
N ALA A 280 -19.58 9.18 4.64
CA ALA A 280 -18.65 10.31 4.75
C ALA A 280 -17.29 9.89 5.34
N ALA A 281 -17.28 8.97 6.32
CA ALA A 281 -16.05 8.44 6.89
C ALA A 281 -15.23 7.65 5.87
N ILE A 282 -15.89 6.85 5.01
CA ILE A 282 -15.20 6.12 3.93
C ILE A 282 -14.67 7.08 2.87
N ILE A 283 -15.46 8.08 2.46
CA ILE A 283 -15.04 9.08 1.48
C ILE A 283 -13.83 9.87 1.98
N ALA A 284 -13.85 10.34 3.24
CA ALA A 284 -12.74 11.07 3.82
C ALA A 284 -11.44 10.25 3.82
N GLY A 285 -11.51 8.96 4.20
CA GLY A 285 -10.35 8.08 4.15
C GLY A 285 -9.86 7.79 2.73
N LEU A 286 -10.77 7.65 1.75
CA LEU A 286 -10.38 7.50 0.34
C LEU A 286 -9.71 8.77 -0.20
N SER A 287 -10.22 9.96 0.14
CA SER A 287 -9.63 11.24 -0.29
C SER A 287 -8.27 11.51 0.36
N GLU A 288 -8.04 11.03 1.59
CA GLU A 288 -6.74 11.14 2.25
C GLU A 288 -5.67 10.28 1.55
N LEU A 289 -6.02 9.04 1.20
CA LEU A 289 -5.12 8.16 0.44
C LEU A 289 -4.94 8.64 -1.01
N MET A 290 -6.03 9.13 -1.61
CA MET A 290 -6.06 9.56 -2.99
C MET A 290 -6.83 10.89 -3.16
N PRO A 291 -6.14 12.05 -3.08
CA PRO A 291 -6.77 13.35 -3.14
C PRO A 291 -7.40 13.64 -4.52
N ASP A 292 -6.85 13.06 -5.58
CA ASP A 292 -7.35 13.22 -6.95
C ASP A 292 -8.80 12.72 -7.13
N VAL A 293 -9.30 11.92 -6.18
CA VAL A 293 -10.66 11.34 -6.23
C VAL A 293 -11.70 12.23 -5.52
N GLU A 294 -11.27 13.29 -4.83
CA GLU A 294 -12.16 14.20 -4.09
C GLU A 294 -13.20 14.88 -5.00
N GLN A 295 -12.83 15.17 -6.24
CA GLN A 295 -13.68 15.86 -7.22
C GLN A 295 -14.66 14.93 -7.97
N VAL A 296 -14.69 13.64 -7.62
CA VAL A 296 -15.48 12.65 -8.36
C VAL A 296 -16.98 12.77 -8.05
N ALA A 297 -17.77 13.14 -9.06
CA ALA A 297 -19.23 13.23 -8.97
C ALA A 297 -19.92 11.86 -8.77
N PRO A 298 -21.12 11.81 -8.15
CA PRO A 298 -21.92 10.59 -8.03
C PRO A 298 -22.23 9.93 -9.38
N TRP A 299 -22.71 8.67 -9.37
CA TRP A 299 -23.35 8.11 -10.55
C TRP A 299 -24.57 8.96 -10.93
N ASN A 300 -24.70 9.27 -12.22
CA ASN A 300 -25.86 9.94 -12.77
C ASN A 300 -27.10 9.08 -12.49
N ALA A 301 -28.06 9.59 -11.73
CA ALA A 301 -29.26 8.86 -11.32
C ALA A 301 -30.16 8.47 -12.52
N VAL A 302 -30.03 9.20 -13.62
CA VAL A 302 -30.65 8.92 -14.92
C VAL A 302 -29.59 9.24 -15.97
N GLY A 303 -29.31 8.32 -16.89
CA GLY A 303 -28.46 8.63 -18.04
C GLY A 303 -29.15 9.70 -18.89
N HIS A 304 -28.62 10.92 -18.92
CA HIS A 304 -29.07 11.88 -19.93
C HIS A 304 -28.86 11.24 -21.31
N LYS A 305 -29.93 11.16 -22.11
CA LYS A 305 -29.77 10.89 -23.55
C LYS A 305 -28.90 12.03 -24.07
N ARG A 306 -27.71 11.71 -24.57
CA ARG A 306 -26.93 12.66 -25.36
C ARG A 306 -27.84 13.23 -26.43
N THR A 307 -27.95 14.55 -26.50
CA THR A 307 -28.61 15.18 -27.64
C THR A 307 -27.72 14.97 -28.87
N SER A 308 -28.28 14.91 -30.08
CA SER A 308 -27.52 14.56 -31.29
C SER A 308 -26.32 15.48 -31.58
N ASP A 309 -26.31 16.68 -30.98
CA ASP A 309 -25.27 17.69 -31.12
C ASP A 309 -24.19 17.62 -30.03
N GLU A 310 -24.35 16.79 -29.00
CA GLU A 310 -23.34 16.60 -27.95
C GLU A 310 -22.25 15.62 -28.41
N LEU A 311 -21.15 16.18 -28.92
CA LEU A 311 -19.92 15.43 -29.19
C LEU A 311 -19.32 14.93 -27.87
N GLY A 312 -18.91 13.66 -27.81
CA GLY A 312 -18.29 13.10 -26.62
C GLY A 312 -16.84 13.57 -26.41
N MET A 313 -16.31 13.38 -25.20
CA MET A 313 -14.91 13.66 -24.83
C MET A 313 -13.84 13.12 -25.80
N ALA A 314 -14.14 12.09 -26.60
CA ALA A 314 -13.24 11.57 -27.62
C ALA A 314 -13.10 12.49 -28.84
N ALA A 315 -14.15 13.25 -29.18
CA ALA A 315 -14.15 14.24 -30.25
C ALA A 315 -13.52 15.58 -29.81
N GLU A 316 -13.61 15.91 -28.52
CA GLU A 316 -12.96 17.09 -27.93
C GLU A 316 -11.45 16.89 -27.71
N ARG A 317 -10.98 15.64 -27.65
CA ARG A 317 -9.55 15.35 -27.64
C ARG A 317 -8.96 15.64 -29.01
N THR A 318 -8.37 16.82 -29.16
CA THR A 318 -7.47 17.12 -30.27
C THR A 318 -6.22 16.26 -30.13
N LEU A 319 -6.10 15.23 -30.97
CA LEU A 319 -4.84 14.51 -31.12
C LEU A 319 -3.82 15.49 -31.69
N ASN A 320 -2.85 15.91 -30.88
CA ASN A 320 -1.75 16.73 -31.35
C ASN A 320 -0.86 15.85 -32.25
N LEU A 321 -1.08 15.95 -33.57
CA LEU A 321 -0.37 15.15 -34.57
C LEU A 321 1.16 15.32 -34.51
N ARG A 322 1.67 16.43 -33.94
CA ARG A 322 3.11 16.62 -33.67
C ARG A 322 3.64 15.73 -32.54
N GLU A 323 2.86 15.49 -31.49
CA GLU A 323 3.28 14.63 -30.37
C GLU A 323 3.22 13.15 -30.75
N LEU A 324 2.22 12.77 -31.55
CA LEU A 324 2.16 11.42 -32.12
C LEU A 324 3.30 11.16 -33.12
N SER A 325 3.69 12.14 -33.93
CA SER A 325 4.83 11.98 -34.84
C SER A 325 6.15 11.85 -34.08
N LEU A 326 6.35 12.60 -32.99
CA LEU A 326 7.52 12.46 -32.10
C LEU A 326 7.57 11.09 -31.41
N CYS A 327 6.44 10.54 -30.97
CA CYS A 327 6.39 9.19 -30.39
C CYS A 327 6.66 8.10 -31.44
N LEU A 328 6.13 8.24 -32.65
CA LEU A 328 6.34 7.27 -33.74
C LEU A 328 7.78 7.33 -34.30
N MET A 329 8.44 8.50 -34.27
CA MET A 329 9.84 8.66 -34.67
C MET A 329 10.80 8.07 -33.63
N LYS A 330 10.50 8.19 -32.32
CA LYS A 330 11.31 7.56 -31.25
C LYS A 330 11.33 6.02 -31.34
N ASN A 331 10.22 5.39 -31.74
CA ASN A 331 10.15 3.93 -31.89
C ASN A 331 10.84 3.40 -33.16
N LYS A 332 11.01 4.21 -34.21
CA LYS A 332 11.77 3.80 -35.40
C LYS A 332 13.29 3.84 -35.21
N GLY A 333 13.80 4.60 -34.23
CA GLY A 333 15.23 4.67 -33.91
C GLY A 333 15.74 3.54 -32.99
N GLN A 334 14.89 2.60 -32.57
CA GLN A 334 15.27 1.44 -31.74
C GLN A 334 15.16 0.10 -32.49
N ALA A 335 14.93 0.14 -33.81
CA ALA A 335 14.80 -1.05 -34.66
C ALA A 335 15.83 -1.10 -35.80
N GLU A 336 16.99 -0.44 -35.63
CA GLU A 336 18.17 -0.64 -36.48
C GLU A 336 19.37 -1.10 -35.65
#